data_AF-A0A6J7NSG1-F1
#
_entry.id   AF-A0A6J7NSG1-F1
#
_cell.length_a   1.000
_cell.length_b   1.000
_cell.length_c   1.000
_cell.angle_alpha   90.00
_cell.angle_beta   90.00
_cell.angle_gamma   90.00
#
_symmetry.space_group_name_H-M   'P 1'
#
loop_
_entity.id
_entity.type
_entity.pdbx_description
1 polymer ?
#
loop_
_entity_poly.entity_id
_entity_poly.type
_entity_poly.pdbx_seq_one_letter_code
_entity_poly.pdbx_strand_id
1 'polypeptide(L)'
;MVLKAGPIFDTVEKEQPPRPLFLLGPGGRPLDQACAQELANCGGFSLLCGRYEGIDHRVRKHLVDDELSIGDFVLSGGEVAAMVVMEAVGRLIPGVMGNADSAQEESFSSGLLEHPQYTRPAEFRDMAVPAVLLSGDHARVGRWREAQALWKTQLVRPDLIQARGGLSERERLLMNEFESEAEGLPRWTAEESD
;
A
#
# COMPACT_ATOMS: atom_id res chain seq x y z
N MET A 1 -10.13 -28.17 10.09
CA MET A 1 -8.86 -28.69 10.68
C MET A 1 -8.12 -27.53 11.33
N VAL A 2 -7.35 -27.75 12.40
CA VAL A 2 -6.56 -26.71 13.09
C VAL A 2 -5.09 -27.16 13.16
N LEU A 3 -4.15 -26.28 12.87
CA LEU A 3 -2.72 -26.59 13.02
C LEU A 3 -2.37 -26.80 14.49
N LYS A 4 -1.73 -27.94 14.78
CA LYS A 4 -1.36 -28.35 16.14
C LYS A 4 -0.26 -27.44 16.69
N ALA A 5 -0.32 -27.15 18.00
CA ALA A 5 0.70 -26.36 18.68
C ALA A 5 2.10 -27.01 18.60
N GLY A 6 2.24 -28.29 18.96
CA GLY A 6 3.53 -28.99 19.11
C GLY A 6 4.51 -28.74 17.95
N PRO A 7 4.17 -29.10 16.70
CA PRO A 7 5.06 -28.88 15.56
C PRO A 7 5.48 -27.41 15.35
N ILE A 8 4.62 -26.45 15.69
CA ILE A 8 4.92 -25.03 15.55
C ILE A 8 5.89 -24.58 16.65
N PHE A 9 5.63 -24.93 17.92
CA PHE A 9 6.54 -24.66 19.03
C PHE A 9 7.91 -25.28 18.77
N ASP A 10 7.95 -26.57 18.45
CA ASP A 10 9.19 -27.31 18.19
C ASP A 10 10.02 -26.65 17.07
N THR A 11 9.36 -26.17 16.01
CA THR A 11 10.04 -25.49 14.89
C THR A 11 10.59 -24.13 15.32
N VAL A 12 9.80 -23.31 16.02
CA VAL A 12 10.24 -21.97 16.44
C VAL A 12 11.36 -22.06 17.49
N GLU A 13 11.29 -23.00 18.42
CA GLU A 13 12.34 -23.23 19.42
C GLU A 13 13.64 -23.73 18.80
N LYS A 14 13.54 -24.61 17.80
CA LYS A 14 14.70 -25.16 17.08
C LYS A 14 15.37 -24.11 16.18
N GLU A 15 14.60 -23.39 15.38
CA GLU A 15 15.12 -22.48 14.36
C GLU A 15 15.44 -21.08 14.92
N GLN A 16 14.87 -20.72 16.08
CA GLN A 16 15.05 -19.41 16.74
C GLN A 16 14.92 -18.24 15.74
N PRO A 17 13.78 -18.16 15.02
CA PRO A 17 13.64 -17.22 13.93
C PRO A 17 13.68 -15.77 14.44
N PRO A 18 14.13 -14.79 13.61
CA PRO A 18 14.20 -13.39 14.00
C PRO A 18 12.89 -12.88 14.59
N ARG A 19 13.00 -12.11 15.67
CA ARG A 19 11.86 -11.51 16.38
C ARG A 19 11.70 -10.06 15.92
N PRO A 20 10.45 -9.55 15.81
CA PRO A 20 9.19 -10.21 16.18
C PRO A 20 8.71 -11.28 15.18
N LEU A 21 8.01 -12.29 15.69
CA LEU A 21 7.29 -13.33 14.95
C LEU A 21 5.81 -12.92 14.83
N PHE A 22 5.41 -12.48 13.64
CA PHE A 22 4.04 -12.10 13.34
C PHE A 22 3.21 -13.29 12.86
N LEU A 23 2.02 -13.46 13.41
CA LEU A 23 1.01 -14.32 12.79
C LEU A 23 0.23 -13.55 11.72
N LEU A 24 0.12 -14.13 10.54
CA LEU A 24 -0.72 -13.60 9.48
C LEU A 24 -2.16 -14.05 9.68
N GLY A 25 -3.06 -13.10 9.94
CA GLY A 25 -4.46 -13.38 10.22
C GLY A 25 -5.34 -12.13 10.14
N PRO A 26 -6.63 -12.28 9.80
CA PRO A 26 -7.54 -11.16 9.57
C PRO A 26 -7.81 -10.31 10.82
N GLY A 27 -7.53 -10.83 12.02
CA GLY A 27 -7.67 -10.09 13.28
C GLY A 27 -6.43 -9.28 13.71
N GLY A 28 -5.36 -9.31 12.92
CA GLY A 28 -4.14 -8.55 13.20
C GLY A 28 -4.24 -7.07 12.84
N ARG A 29 -3.22 -6.29 13.22
CA ARG A 29 -3.15 -4.87 12.80
C ARG A 29 -3.08 -4.80 11.26
N PRO A 30 -3.80 -3.86 10.62
CA PRO A 30 -3.75 -3.72 9.16
C PRO A 30 -2.34 -3.39 8.66
N LEU A 31 -1.93 -4.03 7.57
CA LEU A 31 -0.74 -3.67 6.81
C LEU A 31 -1.02 -2.42 5.98
N ASP A 32 -0.60 -1.27 6.50
CA ASP A 32 -0.54 -0.01 5.76
C ASP A 32 0.92 0.40 5.45
N GLN A 33 1.08 1.52 4.75
CA GLN A 33 2.41 2.01 4.35
C GLN A 33 3.28 2.39 5.55
N ALA A 34 2.68 2.85 6.66
CA ALA A 34 3.41 3.17 7.88
C ALA A 34 3.94 1.90 8.56
N CYS A 35 3.11 0.84 8.62
CA CYS A 35 3.52 -0.48 9.09
C CYS A 35 4.64 -1.07 8.22
N ALA A 36 4.55 -0.93 6.89
CA ALA A 36 5.63 -1.38 6.00
C ALA A 36 6.95 -0.63 6.29
N GLN A 37 6.90 0.68 6.52
CA GLN A 37 8.06 1.49 6.87
C GLN A 37 8.63 1.12 8.25
N GLU A 38 7.77 0.84 9.23
CA GLU A 38 8.16 0.33 10.55
C GLU A 38 8.93 -0.98 10.42
N LEU A 39 8.38 -1.94 9.67
CA LEU A 39 9.00 -3.25 9.44
C LEU A 39 10.29 -3.15 8.62
N ALA A 40 10.39 -2.23 7.66
CA ALA A 40 11.60 -2.02 6.88
C ALA A 40 12.76 -1.46 7.73
N ASN A 41 12.42 -0.68 8.76
CA ASN A 41 13.38 -0.08 9.69
C ASN A 41 13.68 -0.99 10.90
N CYS A 42 13.00 -2.13 11.04
CA CYS A 42 13.30 -3.08 12.09
C CYS A 42 14.53 -3.93 11.72
N GLY A 43 15.25 -4.45 12.73
CA GLY A 43 16.44 -5.27 12.50
C GLY A 43 16.19 -6.65 11.89
N GLY A 44 14.91 -6.99 11.62
CA GLY A 44 14.45 -8.28 11.11
C GLY A 44 13.16 -8.71 11.80
N PHE A 45 12.41 -9.61 11.15
CA PHE A 45 11.17 -10.19 11.68
C PHE A 45 10.90 -11.54 11.00
N SER A 46 9.90 -12.26 11.49
CA SER A 46 9.46 -13.55 10.95
C SER A 46 7.95 -13.57 10.76
N LEU A 47 7.48 -14.39 9.81
CA LEU A 47 6.06 -14.51 9.46
C LEU A 47 5.60 -15.95 9.64
N LEU A 48 4.60 -16.16 10.50
CA LEU A 48 3.93 -17.44 10.70
C LEU A 48 2.68 -17.51 9.82
N CYS A 49 2.69 -18.42 8.84
CA CYS A 49 1.57 -18.63 7.93
C CYS A 49 0.59 -19.67 8.49
N GLY A 50 -0.64 -19.24 8.79
CA GLY A 50 -1.74 -20.16 9.11
C GLY A 50 -2.30 -20.90 7.89
N ARG A 51 -3.01 -22.00 8.13
CA ARG A 51 -3.79 -22.77 7.14
C ARG A 51 -5.06 -23.33 7.78
N TYR A 52 -5.96 -23.84 6.95
CA TYR A 52 -7.22 -24.45 7.39
C TYR A 52 -8.09 -23.45 8.17
N GLU A 53 -8.69 -23.85 9.30
CA GLU A 53 -9.42 -22.95 10.20
C GLU A 53 -8.49 -22.05 11.02
N GLY A 54 -7.18 -22.26 10.91
CA GLY A 54 -6.16 -21.51 11.64
C GLY A 54 -5.27 -22.40 12.50
N ILE A 55 -4.70 -21.77 13.52
CA ILE A 55 -3.70 -22.38 14.41
C ILE A 55 -4.24 -22.52 15.83
N ASP A 56 -3.72 -23.49 16.58
CA ASP A 56 -4.02 -23.64 18.00
C ASP A 56 -3.76 -22.33 18.75
N HIS A 57 -4.75 -21.89 19.53
CA HIS A 57 -4.72 -20.58 20.17
C HIS A 57 -3.58 -20.42 21.20
N ARG A 58 -2.99 -21.52 21.70
CA ARG A 58 -1.79 -21.44 22.54
C ARG A 58 -0.57 -20.87 21.80
N VAL A 59 -0.49 -21.08 20.49
CA VAL A 59 0.56 -20.47 19.65
C VAL A 59 0.40 -18.95 19.65
N ARG A 60 -0.83 -18.46 19.47
CA ARG A 60 -1.14 -17.02 19.55
C ARG A 60 -0.82 -16.43 20.92
N LYS A 61 -1.10 -17.17 21.99
CA LYS A 61 -0.94 -16.66 23.36
C LYS A 61 0.51 -16.66 23.84
N HIS A 62 1.34 -17.59 23.37
CA HIS A 62 2.62 -17.89 24.00
C HIS A 62 3.82 -17.87 23.05
N LEU A 63 3.61 -17.83 21.73
CA LEU A 63 4.69 -17.95 20.76
C LEU A 63 4.83 -16.75 19.83
N VAL A 64 3.72 -16.15 19.39
CA VAL A 64 3.72 -14.99 18.47
C VAL A 64 3.86 -13.69 19.26
N ASP A 65 4.52 -12.70 18.68
CA ASP A 65 4.73 -11.40 19.32
C ASP A 65 3.61 -10.41 18.95
N ASP A 66 3.06 -10.54 17.75
CA ASP A 66 1.97 -9.70 17.23
C ASP A 66 1.29 -10.38 16.01
N GLU A 67 0.24 -9.78 15.46
CA GLU A 67 -0.49 -10.27 14.29
C GLU A 67 -0.63 -9.19 13.21
N LEU A 68 -0.53 -9.59 11.93
CA LEU A 68 -0.74 -8.69 10.78
C LEU A 68 -1.90 -9.18 9.91
N SER A 69 -2.74 -8.24 9.47
CA SER A 69 -3.80 -8.45 8.49
C SER A 69 -3.48 -7.68 7.21
N ILE A 70 -3.71 -8.28 6.04
CA ILE A 70 -3.57 -7.57 4.75
C ILE A 70 -4.89 -6.97 4.23
N GLY A 71 -5.97 -7.08 5.01
CA GLY A 71 -7.26 -6.47 4.71
C GLY A 71 -8.46 -7.28 5.19
N ASP A 72 -9.65 -6.69 5.00
CA ASP A 72 -10.93 -7.21 5.49
C ASP A 72 -11.51 -8.27 4.55
N PHE A 73 -10.75 -9.34 4.34
CA PHE A 73 -11.13 -10.49 3.53
C PHE A 73 -10.42 -11.76 4.03
N VAL A 74 -10.87 -12.92 3.56
CA VAL A 74 -10.35 -14.23 4.00
C VAL A 74 -9.59 -14.91 2.88
N LEU A 75 -8.38 -15.37 3.21
CA LEU A 75 -7.55 -16.21 2.35
C LEU A 75 -7.51 -17.64 2.87
N SER A 76 -7.20 -18.61 2.00
CA SER A 76 -7.05 -20.01 2.41
C SER A 76 -5.79 -20.30 3.26
N GLY A 77 -4.87 -19.35 3.34
CA GLY A 77 -3.61 -19.48 4.07
C GLY A 77 -2.84 -18.15 4.13
N GLY A 78 -1.87 -18.09 5.02
CA GLY A 78 -1.05 -16.89 5.25
C GLY A 78 0.01 -16.63 4.18
N GLU A 79 0.27 -17.56 3.25
CA GLU A 79 1.41 -17.46 2.34
C GLU A 79 1.31 -16.29 1.36
N VAL A 80 0.12 -16.00 0.85
CA VAL A 80 -0.09 -14.81 -0.01
C VAL A 80 0.08 -13.54 0.80
N ALA A 81 -0.45 -13.50 2.03
CA ALA A 81 -0.22 -12.37 2.94
C ALA A 81 1.27 -12.17 3.24
N ALA A 82 2.04 -13.26 3.38
CA ALA A 82 3.46 -13.18 3.61
C ALA A 82 4.19 -12.55 2.41
N MET A 83 3.83 -12.95 1.19
CA MET A 83 4.39 -12.36 -0.03
C MET A 83 4.05 -10.86 -0.14
N VAL A 84 2.83 -10.45 0.23
CA VAL A 84 2.44 -9.03 0.24
C VAL A 84 3.27 -8.24 1.24
N VAL A 85 3.44 -8.73 2.48
CA VAL A 85 4.30 -8.09 3.49
C VAL A 85 5.74 -7.99 2.99
N MET A 86 6.28 -9.08 2.43
CA MET A 86 7.66 -9.11 1.91
C MET A 86 7.88 -8.13 0.76
N GLU A 87 6.91 -7.98 -0.15
CA GLU A 87 7.01 -7.04 -1.27
C GLU A 87 6.96 -5.59 -0.78
N ALA A 88 5.97 -5.25 0.05
CA ALA A 88 5.77 -3.90 0.57
C ALA A 88 6.94 -3.43 1.46
N VAL A 89 7.52 -4.33 2.25
CA VAL A 89 8.66 -4.03 3.12
C VAL A 89 9.98 -4.06 2.34
N GLY A 90 10.19 -5.09 1.51
CA GLY A 90 11.45 -5.32 0.81
C GLY A 90 11.84 -4.17 -0.12
N ARG A 91 10.87 -3.55 -0.79
CA ARG A 91 11.12 -2.37 -1.64
C ARG A 91 11.65 -1.17 -0.85
N LEU A 92 11.33 -1.03 0.43
CA LEU A 92 11.78 0.09 1.26
C LEU A 92 13.22 -0.07 1.77
N ILE A 93 13.83 -1.25 1.57
CA ILE A 93 15.21 -1.51 1.99
C ILE A 93 16.19 -0.73 1.08
N PRO A 94 17.16 0.02 1.66
CA PRO A 94 18.14 0.77 0.89
C PRO A 94 18.87 -0.09 -0.14
N GLY A 95 18.89 0.37 -1.39
CA GLY A 95 19.54 -0.32 -2.51
C GLY A 95 18.65 -1.32 -3.25
N VAL A 96 17.43 -1.60 -2.79
CA VAL A 96 16.46 -2.42 -3.55
C VAL A 96 15.81 -1.61 -4.66
N MET A 97 15.32 -0.40 -4.34
CA MET A 97 14.80 0.52 -5.37
C MET A 97 15.95 1.27 -6.05
N GLY A 98 15.92 1.32 -7.37
CA GLY A 98 16.95 2.00 -8.17
C GLY A 98 16.92 3.53 -8.08
N ASN A 99 15.80 4.12 -7.63
CA ASN A 99 15.67 5.56 -7.39
C ASN A 99 15.07 5.79 -5.99
N ALA A 100 15.87 6.31 -5.07
CA ALA A 100 15.43 6.60 -3.70
C ALA A 100 14.35 7.69 -3.64
N ASP A 101 14.34 8.62 -4.61
CA ASP A 101 13.37 9.72 -4.64
C ASP A 101 11.96 9.23 -5.02
N SER A 102 11.85 8.11 -5.73
CA SER A 102 10.54 7.51 -6.10
C SER A 102 9.72 7.12 -4.88
N ALA A 103 10.36 6.68 -3.79
CA ALA A 103 9.65 6.33 -2.55
C ALA A 103 8.87 7.50 -1.93
N GLN A 104 9.32 8.74 -2.18
CA GLN A 104 8.73 9.95 -1.59
C GLN A 104 7.57 10.52 -2.42
N GLU A 105 7.49 10.16 -3.69
CA GLU A 105 6.42 10.61 -4.59
C GLU A 105 5.28 9.58 -4.72
N GLU A 106 5.42 8.41 -4.09
CA GLU A 106 4.50 7.29 -4.17
C GLU A 106 3.20 7.45 -3.38
N SER A 107 2.19 6.66 -3.76
CA SER A 107 0.91 6.65 -3.06
C SER A 107 1.10 6.34 -1.58
N PHE A 108 0.34 7.03 -0.73
CA PHE A 108 0.33 6.92 0.73
C PHE A 108 1.56 7.50 1.45
N SER A 109 2.66 7.81 0.77
CA SER A 109 3.87 8.42 1.38
C SER A 109 3.58 9.77 2.06
N SER A 110 2.75 10.61 1.43
CA SER A 110 2.31 11.94 1.92
C SER A 110 0.83 11.97 2.35
N GLY A 111 0.21 10.78 2.49
CA GLY A 111 -1.23 10.65 2.69
C GLY A 111 -2.07 10.95 1.44
N LEU A 112 -1.46 11.00 0.26
CA LEU A 112 -2.13 11.19 -1.03
C LEU A 112 -1.89 10.00 -1.96
N LEU A 113 -2.77 9.82 -2.95
CA LEU A 113 -2.52 8.95 -4.09
C LEU A 113 -1.62 9.65 -5.12
N GLU A 114 -0.86 8.86 -5.86
CA GLU A 114 -0.04 9.37 -6.97
C GLU A 114 -0.88 9.96 -8.10
N HIS A 115 -0.32 11.01 -8.70
CA HIS A 115 -0.77 11.61 -9.96
C HIS A 115 -0.79 10.60 -11.12
N PRO A 116 -1.57 10.84 -12.19
CA PRO A 116 -1.60 9.97 -13.36
C PRO A 116 -0.25 9.99 -14.11
N GLN A 117 0.15 8.82 -14.58
CA GLN A 117 1.39 8.62 -15.32
C GLN A 117 1.10 8.50 -16.82
N TYR A 118 1.86 9.23 -17.64
CA TYR A 118 1.79 9.18 -19.09
C TYR A 118 3.17 8.82 -19.65
N THR A 119 3.18 8.08 -20.75
CA THR A 119 4.41 7.72 -21.46
C THR A 119 4.21 7.86 -22.96
N ARG A 120 5.26 7.61 -23.74
CA ARG A 120 5.22 7.66 -25.21
C ARG A 120 4.27 6.58 -25.76
N PRO A 121 3.59 6.84 -26.89
CA PRO A 121 3.62 8.06 -27.71
C PRO A 121 2.80 9.22 -27.10
N ALA A 122 3.06 10.46 -27.55
CA ALA A 122 2.35 11.65 -27.05
C ALA A 122 0.85 11.67 -27.39
N GLU A 123 0.44 10.88 -28.39
CA GLU A 123 -0.96 10.67 -28.76
C GLU A 123 -1.16 9.20 -29.09
N PHE A 124 -2.19 8.59 -28.52
CA PHE A 124 -2.56 7.20 -28.79
C PHE A 124 -4.08 7.10 -28.99
N ARG A 125 -4.51 6.79 -30.22
CA ARG A 125 -5.95 6.67 -30.59
C ARG A 125 -6.76 7.90 -30.18
N ASP A 126 -6.34 9.08 -30.65
CA ASP A 126 -6.95 10.38 -30.34
C ASP A 126 -6.92 10.78 -28.84
N MET A 127 -6.23 10.02 -27.98
CA MET A 127 -5.97 10.38 -26.58
C MET A 127 -4.58 11.01 -26.47
N ALA A 128 -4.55 12.33 -26.28
CA ALA A 128 -3.32 13.10 -26.13
C ALA A 128 -2.85 13.13 -24.66
N VAL A 129 -1.53 13.13 -24.47
CA VAL A 129 -0.91 13.45 -23.18
C VAL A 129 -1.19 14.92 -22.83
N PRO A 130 -1.46 15.27 -21.56
CA PRO A 130 -1.66 16.65 -21.14
C PRO A 130 -0.54 17.58 -21.61
N ALA A 131 -0.90 18.70 -22.25
CA ALA A 131 0.06 19.61 -22.88
C ALA A 131 1.13 20.15 -21.88
N VAL A 132 0.77 20.26 -20.60
CA VAL A 132 1.70 20.65 -19.53
C VAL A 132 2.90 19.69 -19.41
N LEU A 133 2.69 18.39 -19.63
CA LEU A 133 3.76 17.38 -19.59
C LEU A 133 4.69 17.44 -20.80
N LEU A 134 4.24 18.08 -21.88
CA LEU A 134 5.02 18.28 -23.11
C LEU A 134 5.75 19.63 -23.13
N SER A 135 5.54 20.49 -22.13
CA SER A 135 6.02 21.88 -22.12
C SER A 135 7.51 22.04 -21.80
N GLY A 136 8.13 21.04 -21.17
CA GLY A 136 9.50 21.15 -20.63
C GLY A 136 9.63 22.03 -19.38
N ASP A 137 8.54 22.62 -18.89
CA ASP A 137 8.53 23.44 -17.67
C ASP A 137 8.41 22.54 -16.43
N HIS A 138 9.57 22.19 -15.84
CA HIS A 138 9.62 21.32 -14.66
C HIS A 138 8.83 21.86 -13.46
N ALA A 139 8.79 23.18 -13.26
CA ALA A 139 8.07 23.78 -12.13
C ALA A 139 6.55 23.66 -12.34
N ARG A 140 6.08 23.92 -13.56
CA ARG A 140 4.67 23.76 -13.92
C ARG A 140 4.24 22.30 -13.90
N VAL A 141 5.10 21.38 -14.35
CA VAL A 141 4.86 19.93 -14.24
C VAL A 141 4.74 19.50 -12.79
N GLY A 142 5.65 19.92 -11.90
CA GLY A 142 5.59 19.59 -10.48
C GLY A 142 4.27 20.04 -9.82
N ARG A 143 3.85 21.28 -10.08
CA ARG A 143 2.55 21.81 -9.63
C ARG A 143 1.37 21.02 -10.18
N TRP A 144 1.40 20.68 -11.46
CA TRP A 144 0.34 19.86 -12.06
C TRP A 144 0.26 18.48 -11.41
N ARG A 145 1.40 17.83 -11.14
CA ARG A 145 1.43 16.53 -10.45
C ARG A 145 0.82 16.60 -9.06
N GLU A 146 1.18 17.62 -8.27
CA GLU A 146 0.60 17.84 -6.94
C GLU A 146 -0.92 18.09 -7.03
N ALA A 147 -1.38 18.92 -7.98
CA ALA A 147 -2.79 19.17 -8.22
C ALA A 147 -3.56 17.87 -8.58
N GLN A 148 -3.02 17.04 -9.48
CA GLN A 148 -3.67 15.79 -9.89
C GLN A 148 -3.69 14.74 -8.78
N ALA A 149 -2.64 14.66 -7.97
CA ALA A 149 -2.62 13.81 -6.78
C ALA A 149 -3.75 14.18 -5.81
N LEU A 150 -3.95 15.48 -5.57
CA LEU A 150 -5.05 15.99 -4.74
C LEU A 150 -6.42 15.67 -5.34
N TRP A 151 -6.62 15.94 -6.64
CA TRP A 151 -7.87 15.63 -7.35
C TRP A 151 -8.22 14.14 -7.25
N LYS A 152 -7.27 13.26 -7.60
CA LYS A 152 -7.46 11.81 -7.54
C LYS A 152 -7.74 11.34 -6.12
N THR A 153 -7.00 11.83 -5.13
CA THR A 153 -7.22 11.44 -3.73
C THR A 153 -8.59 11.88 -3.24
N GLN A 154 -8.99 13.13 -3.50
CA GLN A 154 -10.29 13.65 -3.11
C GLN A 154 -11.46 12.87 -3.75
N LEU A 155 -11.28 12.38 -4.98
CA LEU A 155 -12.31 11.65 -5.71
C LEU A 155 -12.39 10.15 -5.33
N VAL A 156 -11.23 9.50 -5.16
CA VAL A 156 -11.12 8.04 -5.02
C VAL A 156 -10.98 7.59 -3.57
N ARG A 157 -10.24 8.36 -2.76
CA ARG A 157 -9.94 8.08 -1.35
C ARG A 157 -10.15 9.35 -0.49
N PRO A 158 -11.37 9.89 -0.44
CA PRO A 158 -11.67 11.11 0.33
C PRO A 158 -11.36 10.94 1.83
N ASP A 159 -11.35 9.70 2.33
CA ASP A 159 -10.94 9.36 3.69
C ASP A 159 -9.49 9.77 3.99
N LEU A 160 -8.58 9.70 3.01
CA LEU A 160 -7.20 10.14 3.18
C LEU A 160 -7.10 11.66 3.32
N ILE A 161 -7.91 12.41 2.55
CA ILE A 161 -8.00 13.86 2.71
C ILE A 161 -8.57 14.23 4.09
N GLN A 162 -9.60 13.51 4.54
CA GLN A 162 -10.17 13.70 5.87
C GLN A 162 -9.14 13.42 6.98
N ALA A 163 -8.36 12.34 6.85
CA ALA A 163 -7.31 11.98 7.80
C ALA A 163 -6.21 13.06 7.91
N ARG A 164 -5.96 13.81 6.82
CA ARG A 164 -5.05 14.97 6.78
C ARG A 164 -5.64 16.25 7.37
N GLY A 165 -6.91 16.25 7.80
CA GLY A 165 -7.61 17.44 8.29
C GLY A 165 -8.31 18.26 7.20
N GLY A 166 -8.46 17.69 5.99
CA GLY A 166 -9.05 18.36 4.84
C GLY A 166 -8.04 19.09 3.95
N LEU A 167 -8.51 19.62 2.81
CA LEU A 167 -7.69 20.42 1.91
C LEU A 167 -7.45 21.82 2.48
N SER A 168 -6.17 22.21 2.57
CA SER A 168 -5.74 23.57 2.86
C SER A 168 -6.14 24.55 1.75
N GLU A 169 -6.13 25.86 2.06
CA GLU A 169 -6.42 26.90 1.06
C GLU A 169 -5.43 26.86 -0.11
N ARG A 170 -4.14 26.64 0.16
CA ARG A 170 -3.10 26.47 -0.86
C ARG A 170 -3.43 25.31 -1.81
N GLU A 171 -3.79 24.15 -1.26
CA GLU A 171 -4.11 22.96 -2.07
C GLU A 171 -5.35 23.20 -2.94
N ARG A 172 -6.38 23.89 -2.41
CA ARG A 172 -7.57 24.26 -3.19
C ARG A 172 -7.23 25.22 -4.33
N LEU A 173 -6.39 26.22 -4.06
CA LEU A 173 -5.92 27.15 -5.09
C LEU A 173 -5.15 26.40 -6.16
N LEU A 174 -4.22 25.53 -5.78
CA LEU A 174 -3.44 24.70 -6.69
C LEU A 174 -4.31 23.79 -7.55
N MET A 175 -5.32 23.14 -6.95
CA MET A 175 -6.29 22.32 -7.69
C MET A 175 -7.06 23.12 -8.73
N ASN A 176 -7.37 24.39 -8.47
CA ASN A 176 -8.09 25.26 -9.41
C ASN A 176 -7.19 25.79 -10.56
N GLU A 177 -5.86 25.61 -10.48
CA GLU A 177 -4.95 26.02 -11.55
C GLU A 177 -4.94 25.05 -12.74
N PHE A 178 -5.42 23.82 -12.54
CA PHE A 178 -5.39 22.75 -13.54
C PHE A 178 -6.72 22.01 -13.58
N GLU A 179 -7.16 21.66 -14.78
CA GLU A 179 -8.30 20.75 -14.96
C GLU A 179 -7.96 19.36 -14.42
N SER A 180 -8.96 18.67 -13.86
CA SER A 180 -8.80 17.34 -13.26
C SER A 180 -8.74 16.26 -14.35
N GLU A 181 -7.67 15.47 -14.36
CA GLU A 181 -7.57 14.23 -15.16
C GLU A 181 -8.24 13.03 -14.46
N ALA A 182 -8.71 13.20 -13.22
CA ALA A 182 -9.38 12.13 -12.47
C ALA A 182 -10.85 11.93 -12.88
N GLU A 183 -11.39 12.76 -13.78
CA GLU A 183 -12.73 12.58 -14.34
C GLU A 183 -12.77 11.32 -15.22
N GLY A 184 -13.68 10.39 -14.92
CA GLY A 184 -13.90 9.21 -15.76
C GLY A 184 -13.29 7.89 -15.28
N LEU A 185 -12.82 7.77 -14.02
CA LEU A 185 -12.52 6.45 -13.46
C LEU A 185 -13.80 5.58 -13.49
N PRO A 186 -13.82 4.47 -14.25
CA PRO A 186 -14.98 3.61 -14.29
C PRO A 186 -15.23 3.06 -12.89
N ARG A 187 -16.40 3.35 -12.33
CA ARG A 187 -16.86 2.66 -11.13
C ARG A 187 -17.46 1.36 -11.60
N TRP A 188 -16.85 0.24 -11.23
CA TRP A 188 -17.50 -1.05 -11.40
C TRP A 188 -18.82 -1.00 -10.63
N THR A 189 -19.93 -1.04 -11.37
CA THR A 189 -21.27 -1.23 -10.83
C THR A 189 -21.66 -2.66 -11.13
N ALA A 190 -22.17 -3.37 -10.11
CA ALA A 190 -22.64 -4.74 -10.28
C ALA A 190 -23.80 -4.86 -11.30
N GLU A 191 -24.41 -3.74 -11.67
CA GLU A 191 -25.57 -3.63 -12.57
C GLU A 191 -25.24 -3.85 -14.06
N GLU A 192 -23.96 -3.82 -14.45
CA GLU A 192 -23.54 -3.98 -15.88
C GLU A 192 -23.08 -5.41 -16.22
N SER A 193 -23.41 -6.40 -15.39
CA SER A 193 -22.93 -7.79 -15.51
C SER A 193 -24.05 -8.80 -15.87
N ASP A 194 -25.03 -8.39 -16.67
CA ASP A 194 -26.07 -9.28 -17.26
C ASP A 194 -25.69 -9.75 -18.67
#